data_AF-A0A0P0SLK5-F1
#
_entry.id   AF-A0A0P0SLK5-F1
#
_cell.length_a   1.000
_cell.length_b   1.000
_cell.length_c   1.000
_cell.angle_alpha   90.00
_cell.angle_beta   90.00
_cell.angle_gamma   90.00
#
_symmetry.space_group_name_H-M   'P 1'
#
loop_
_entity.id
_entity.type
_entity.pdbx_description
1 polymer ?
#
loop_
_entity_poly.entity_id
_entity_poly.type
_entity_poly.pdbx_seq_one_letter_code
_entity_poly.pdbx_strand_id
1 'polypeptide(L)'
;MGPTDRAAQRMHVLQNDLGEGPCLSALSDHVAYQIDDLRTDERWPRFARRVAAEMPVASIMLPFRLCASHGATGALNLYADEPHAFNLHSRAVSTVLAAHVALRCSPPASTSTPRTSKPLCGPIARSVPRSEF
;
A
#
# COMPACT_ATOMS: atom_id res chain seq x y z
N MET A 1 -3.92 -7.68 2.60
CA MET A 1 -5.13 -7.10 3.21
C MET A 1 -6.23 -7.10 2.17
N GLY A 2 -7.39 -7.66 2.51
CA GLY A 2 -8.53 -7.79 1.61
C GLY A 2 -9.59 -6.70 1.84
N PRO A 3 -10.43 -6.44 0.84
CA PRO A 3 -11.50 -5.44 0.91
C PRO A 3 -12.57 -5.79 1.95
N THR A 4 -13.12 -4.78 2.61
CA THR A 4 -14.09 -4.89 3.73
C THR A 4 -15.52 -5.21 3.28
N ASP A 5 -15.84 -5.02 2.00
CA ASP A 5 -17.17 -5.23 1.41
C ASP A 5 -17.04 -5.81 -0.01
N ARG A 6 -18.08 -6.48 -0.51
CA ARG A 6 -18.16 -6.99 -1.89
C ARG A 6 -17.93 -5.90 -2.94
N ALA A 7 -18.47 -4.70 -2.73
CA ALA A 7 -18.24 -3.58 -3.64
C ALA A 7 -16.76 -3.18 -3.65
N ALA A 8 -16.13 -3.12 -2.48
CA ALA A 8 -14.70 -2.86 -2.37
C ALA A 8 -13.85 -3.98 -3.00
N GLN A 9 -14.32 -5.24 -2.94
CA GLN A 9 -13.68 -6.37 -3.61
C GLN A 9 -13.74 -6.25 -5.12
N ARG A 10 -14.92 -5.94 -5.65
CA ARG A 10 -15.08 -5.73 -7.07
C ARG A 10 -14.22 -4.57 -7.55
N MET A 11 -14.16 -3.48 -6.78
CA MET A 11 -13.31 -2.33 -7.08
C MET A 11 -11.82 -2.67 -7.09
N HIS A 12 -11.37 -3.49 -6.16
CA HIS A 12 -9.97 -3.94 -6.13
C HIS A 12 -9.63 -4.81 -7.35
N VAL A 13 -10.52 -5.73 -7.74
CA VAL A 13 -10.34 -6.57 -8.93
C VAL A 13 -10.31 -5.72 -10.19
N LEU A 14 -11.25 -4.79 -10.36
CA LEU A 14 -11.33 -3.93 -11.56
C LEU A 14 -10.04 -3.12 -11.79
N GLN A 15 -9.43 -2.59 -10.73
CA GLN A 15 -8.19 -1.82 -10.88
C GLN A 15 -7.03 -2.72 -11.34
N ASN A 16 -6.93 -3.92 -10.79
CA ASN A 16 -5.90 -4.88 -11.21
C ASN A 16 -6.12 -5.34 -12.66
N ASP A 17 -7.36 -5.70 -13.02
CA ASP A 17 -7.71 -6.20 -14.35
C ASP A 17 -7.45 -5.14 -15.44
N LEU A 18 -7.73 -3.87 -15.13
CA LEU A 18 -7.56 -2.76 -16.07
C LEU A 18 -6.13 -2.20 -16.07
N GLY A 19 -5.34 -2.49 -15.03
CA GLY A 19 -4.03 -1.88 -14.81
C GLY A 19 -4.08 -0.37 -14.57
N GLU A 20 -5.26 0.20 -14.29
CA GLU A 20 -5.45 1.60 -13.97
C GLU A 20 -6.43 1.78 -12.81
N GLY A 21 -6.25 2.86 -12.06
CA GLY A 21 -7.18 3.26 -11.01
C GLY A 21 -6.49 3.87 -9.80
N PRO A 22 -7.29 4.50 -8.93
CA PRO A 22 -6.78 5.33 -7.85
C PRO A 22 -5.89 4.60 -6.85
N CYS A 23 -6.15 3.33 -6.56
CA CYS A 23 -5.33 2.52 -5.64
C CYS A 23 -3.95 2.22 -6.24
N LEU A 24 -3.88 1.92 -7.53
CA LEU A 24 -2.61 1.67 -8.22
C LEU A 24 -1.77 2.94 -8.28
N SER A 25 -2.39 4.07 -8.67
CA SER A 25 -1.72 5.37 -8.67
C SER A 25 -1.31 5.81 -7.26
N ALA A 26 -2.15 5.62 -6.24
CA ALA A 26 -1.79 5.95 -4.85
C ALA A 26 -0.52 5.22 -4.38
N LEU A 27 -0.36 3.96 -4.79
CA LEU A 27 0.83 3.17 -4.47
C LEU A 27 2.07 3.67 -5.20
N SER A 28 1.94 4.03 -6.49
CA SER A 28 3.04 4.54 -7.31
C SER A 28 3.48 5.96 -6.94
N ASP A 29 2.52 6.87 -6.73
CA ASP A 29 2.76 8.30 -6.57
C ASP A 29 3.00 8.71 -5.11
N HIS A 30 2.68 7.82 -4.17
CA HIS A 30 2.73 8.09 -2.72
C HIS A 30 1.88 9.28 -2.27
N VAL A 31 0.75 9.52 -2.95
CA VAL A 31 -0.21 10.60 -2.66
C VAL A 31 -1.60 10.09 -2.30
N ALA A 32 -2.34 10.90 -1.55
CA ALA A 32 -3.76 10.68 -1.30
C ALA A 32 -4.60 11.15 -2.49
N TYR A 33 -5.65 10.39 -2.81
CA TYR A 33 -6.56 10.71 -3.89
C TYR A 33 -7.98 10.94 -3.35
N GLN A 34 -8.63 12.00 -3.81
CA GLN A 34 -10.08 12.17 -3.71
C GLN A 34 -10.64 12.38 -5.11
N ILE A 35 -11.73 11.66 -5.38
CA ILE A 35 -12.54 11.76 -6.58
C ILE A 35 -13.93 12.18 -6.12
N ASP A 36 -14.31 13.40 -6.50
CA ASP A 36 -15.61 13.96 -6.12
C ASP A 36 -16.73 13.44 -7.01
N ASP A 37 -16.48 13.24 -8.30
CA ASP A 37 -17.40 12.56 -9.22
C ASP A 37 -16.63 11.75 -10.25
N LEU A 38 -16.77 10.43 -10.17
CA LEU A 38 -16.08 9.47 -11.02
C LEU A 38 -16.48 9.60 -12.49
N ARG A 39 -17.68 10.13 -12.77
CA ARG A 39 -18.19 10.29 -14.15
C ARG A 39 -17.48 11.41 -14.90
N THR A 40 -16.94 12.39 -14.16
CA THR A 40 -16.23 13.54 -14.70
C THR A 40 -14.72 13.46 -14.50
N ASP A 41 -14.23 12.45 -13.79
CA ASP A 41 -12.80 12.28 -13.53
C ASP A 41 -12.11 11.61 -14.73
N GLU A 42 -11.19 12.34 -15.36
CA GLU A 42 -10.50 11.90 -16.56
C GLU A 42 -9.18 11.15 -16.29
N ARG A 43 -8.76 11.01 -15.01
CA ARG A 43 -7.47 10.39 -14.67
C ARG A 43 -7.42 8.89 -15.01
N TRP A 44 -8.55 8.19 -14.87
CA TRP A 44 -8.67 6.74 -15.13
C TRP A 44 -9.96 6.44 -15.89
N PRO A 45 -10.02 6.76 -17.20
CA PRO A 45 -11.27 6.75 -17.96
C PRO A 45 -11.81 5.34 -18.24
N ARG A 46 -10.97 4.29 -18.29
CA ARG A 46 -11.46 2.91 -18.46
C ARG A 46 -12.05 2.40 -17.14
N PHE A 47 -11.38 2.69 -16.03
CA PHE A 47 -11.85 2.39 -14.69
C PHE A 47 -13.17 3.08 -14.39
N ALA A 48 -13.26 4.40 -14.60
CA ALA A 48 -14.48 5.18 -14.39
C ALA A 48 -15.68 4.62 -15.17
N ARG A 49 -15.49 4.36 -16.48
CA ARG A 49 -16.55 3.75 -17.31
C ARG A 49 -16.97 2.37 -16.83
N ARG A 50 -16.02 1.55 -16.37
CA ARG A 50 -16.33 0.19 -15.92
C ARG A 50 -17.04 0.17 -14.59
N VAL A 51 -16.65 1.05 -13.67
CA VAL A 51 -17.35 1.26 -12.40
C VAL A 51 -18.78 1.74 -12.64
N ALA A 52 -18.97 2.77 -13.47
CA ALA A 52 -20.30 3.31 -13.77
C ALA A 52 -21.25 2.26 -14.40
N ALA A 53 -20.72 1.28 -15.11
CA ALA A 53 -21.51 0.21 -15.72
C ALA A 53 -21.86 -0.93 -14.75
N GLU A 54 -21.07 -1.14 -13.69
CA GLU A 54 -21.20 -2.32 -12.82
C GLU A 54 -21.66 -1.98 -11.39
N MET A 55 -21.50 -0.74 -10.94
CA MET A 55 -21.65 -0.36 -9.53
C MET A 55 -22.21 1.05 -9.38
N PRO A 56 -22.96 1.34 -8.30
CA PRO A 56 -23.52 2.66 -8.05
C PRO A 56 -22.49 3.66 -7.49
N VAL A 57 -21.19 3.41 -7.59
CA VAL A 57 -20.16 4.27 -6.97
C VAL A 57 -19.96 5.55 -7.77
N ALA A 58 -20.13 6.69 -7.10
CA ALA A 58 -19.99 8.02 -7.71
C ALA A 58 -18.79 8.81 -7.17
N SER A 59 -18.38 8.60 -5.92
CA SER A 59 -17.21 9.29 -5.34
C SER A 59 -16.32 8.31 -4.56
N ILE A 60 -15.02 8.65 -4.50
CA ILE A 60 -14.00 7.79 -3.91
C ILE A 60 -13.00 8.64 -3.11
N MET A 61 -12.64 8.21 -1.92
CA MET A 61 -11.58 8.82 -1.12
C MET A 61 -10.56 7.77 -0.67
N LEU A 62 -9.29 8.01 -0.97
CA LEU A 62 -8.16 7.17 -0.62
C LEU A 62 -7.21 7.99 0.27
N PRO A 63 -7.49 8.11 1.58
CA PRO A 63 -6.51 8.67 2.51
C PRO A 63 -5.25 7.79 2.49
N PHE A 64 -4.14 8.36 2.01
CA PHE A 64 -2.88 7.63 1.96
C PHE A 64 -2.28 7.44 3.36
N ARG A 65 -1.57 6.31 3.51
CA ARG A 65 -0.77 5.80 4.64
C ARG A 65 -1.48 4.88 5.64
N LEU A 66 -1.38 3.58 5.39
CA LEU A 66 -1.07 2.61 6.45
C LEU A 66 0.47 2.45 6.50
N CYS A 67 1.16 3.31 7.25
CA CYS A 67 2.60 3.17 7.46
C CYS A 67 2.87 2.24 8.65
N ALA A 68 3.42 1.06 8.40
CA ALA A 68 4.25 0.38 9.40
C ALA A 68 5.66 0.96 9.35
N SER A 69 6.40 0.84 10.45
CA SER A 69 7.78 1.32 10.64
C SER A 69 8.82 0.81 9.62
N HIS A 70 8.44 -0.12 8.73
CA HIS A 70 9.35 -0.76 7.76
C HIS A 70 8.84 -0.69 6.29
N GLY A 71 7.87 0.17 6.00
CA GLY A 71 7.34 0.36 4.63
C GLY A 71 5.82 0.52 4.61
N ALA A 72 5.29 1.20 3.58
CA ALA A 72 3.85 1.36 3.39
C ALA A 72 3.19 -0.03 3.24
N THR A 73 2.27 -0.37 4.14
CA THR A 73 1.67 -1.71 4.23
C THR A 73 0.28 -1.77 3.59
N GLY A 74 -0.27 -0.63 3.17
CA GLY A 74 -1.54 -0.56 2.44
C GLY A 74 -2.14 0.85 2.39
N ALA A 75 -3.33 0.94 1.81
CA ALA A 75 -4.17 2.13 1.76
C ALA A 75 -5.58 1.81 2.30
N LEU A 76 -6.22 2.82 2.88
CA LEU A 76 -7.64 2.76 3.21
C LEU A 76 -8.41 3.41 2.05
N ASN A 77 -9.41 2.70 1.51
CA ASN A 77 -10.25 3.21 0.44
C ASN A 77 -11.69 3.33 0.93
N LEU A 78 -12.32 4.46 0.66
CA LEU A 78 -13.70 4.77 0.98
C LEU A 78 -14.46 5.05 -0.32
N TYR A 79 -15.67 4.52 -0.43
CA TYR A 79 -16.52 4.62 -1.61
C TYR A 79 -17.89 5.14 -1.19
N ALA A 80 -18.51 5.98 -2.01
CA ALA A 80 -19.88 6.43 -1.83
C ALA A 80 -20.62 6.42 -3.16
N ASP A 81 -21.95 6.24 -3.09
CA ASP A 81 -22.86 6.23 -4.22
C ASP A 81 -23.34 7.62 -4.65
N GLU A 82 -23.11 8.63 -3.79
CA GLU A 82 -23.34 10.03 -4.11
C GLU A 82 -22.06 10.74 -4.58
N PRO A 83 -22.13 11.62 -5.60
CA PRO A 83 -21.03 12.50 -5.93
C PRO A 83 -20.83 13.53 -4.80
N HIS A 84 -19.60 14.00 -4.63
CA HIS A 84 -19.18 14.98 -3.62
C HIS A 84 -19.43 14.55 -2.16
N ALA A 85 -19.50 13.25 -1.88
CA ALA A 85 -19.77 12.74 -0.53
C ALA A 85 -18.65 13.03 0.50
N PHE A 86 -17.44 13.32 0.03
CA PHE A 86 -16.26 13.49 0.90
C PHE A 86 -15.84 14.95 1.01
N ASN A 87 -16.07 15.53 2.18
CA ASN A 87 -15.67 16.90 2.51
C ASN A 87 -14.40 16.92 3.39
N LEU A 88 -13.99 18.12 3.83
CA LEU A 88 -12.80 18.30 4.70
C LEU A 88 -12.91 17.53 6.02
N HIS A 89 -14.11 17.42 6.60
CA HIS A 89 -14.33 16.63 7.82
C HIS A 89 -14.13 15.13 7.54
N SER A 90 -14.70 14.61 6.45
CA SER A 90 -14.50 13.22 6.02
C SER A 90 -13.01 12.91 5.81
N ARG A 91 -12.27 13.83 5.17
CA ARG A 91 -10.81 13.72 4.99
C ARG A 91 -10.07 13.61 6.32
N ALA A 92 -10.37 14.50 7.27
CA ALA A 92 -9.74 14.51 8.59
C ALA A 92 -10.01 13.21 9.36
N VAL A 93 -11.28 12.79 9.44
CA VAL A 93 -11.68 11.55 10.11
C VAL A 93 -11.02 10.33 9.47
N SER A 94 -11.02 10.27 8.14
CA SER A 94 -10.44 9.14 7.41
C SER A 94 -8.92 9.02 7.59
N THR A 95 -8.22 10.15 7.75
CA THR A 95 -6.79 10.19 8.03
C THR A 95 -6.49 9.65 9.43
N VAL A 96 -7.27 10.04 10.43
CA VAL A 96 -7.16 9.50 11.80
C VAL A 96 -7.44 8.00 11.83
N LEU A 97 -8.48 7.56 11.10
CA LEU A 97 -8.81 6.14 11.00
C LEU A 97 -7.68 5.34 10.33
N ALA A 98 -7.13 5.84 9.23
CA ALA A 98 -5.99 5.22 8.55
C ALA A 98 -4.79 5.09 9.51
N ALA A 99 -4.45 6.15 10.25
CA ALA A 99 -3.39 6.10 11.25
C ALA A 99 -3.66 5.05 12.34
N HIS A 100 -4.89 4.96 12.84
CA HIS A 100 -5.26 3.98 13.87
C HIS A 100 -5.15 2.53 13.37
N VAL A 101 -5.58 2.28 12.13
CA VAL A 101 -5.46 0.95 11.49
C VAL A 101 -3.99 0.60 11.24
N ALA A 102 -3.17 1.58 10.84
CA ALA A 102 -1.74 1.37 10.59
C ALA A 102 -0.99 0.86 11.83
N LEU A 103 -1.29 1.46 12.99
CA LEU A 103 -0.70 1.04 14.27
C LEU A 103 -1.03 -0.41 14.61
N ARG A 104 -2.26 -0.85 14.34
CA ARG A 104 -2.72 -2.22 14.61
C ARG A 104 -2.22 -3.24 13.60
N CYS A 105 -1.95 -2.81 12.38
CA CYS A 105 -1.54 -3.69 11.28
C CYS A 105 -0.02 -3.85 11.16
N SER A 106 0.76 -3.28 12.08
CA SER A 106 2.21 -3.53 12.12
C SER A 106 2.45 -5.03 12.31
N PRO A 107 3.17 -5.71 11.40
CA PRO A 107 3.53 -7.10 11.62
C PRO A 107 4.31 -7.20 12.95
N PRO A 108 4.21 -8.33 13.69
CA PRO A 108 5.09 -8.54 14.83
C PRO A 108 6.52 -8.35 14.32
N ALA A 109 7.32 -7.55 15.04
CA ALA A 109 8.69 -7.31 14.67
C ALA A 109 9.37 -8.66 14.49
N SER A 110 9.72 -9.02 13.24
CA SER A 110 10.68 -10.09 13.01
C SER A 110 11.95 -9.60 13.68
N THR A 111 12.23 -10.11 14.88
CA THR A 111 13.53 -9.97 15.51
C THR A 111 14.50 -10.69 14.59
N SER A 112 15.03 -9.97 13.61
CA SER A 112 16.19 -10.41 12.88
C SER A 112 17.31 -10.48 13.92
N THR A 113 17.55 -11.69 14.43
CA THR A 113 18.79 -12.00 15.15
C THR A 113 19.93 -11.42 14.33
N PRO A 114 20.79 -10.55 14.89
CA PRO A 114 21.92 -10.03 14.15
C PRO A 114 22.70 -11.21 13.60
N ARG A 115 22.74 -11.31 12.27
CA ARG A 115 23.49 -12.33 11.55
C ARG A 115 24.96 -12.06 11.86
N THR A 116 25.49 -12.73 12.88
CA THR A 116 26.93 -12.68 13.18
C THR A 116 27.66 -13.19 11.95
N SER A 117 28.21 -12.26 11.17
CA SER A 117 29.15 -12.55 10.10
C SER A 117 30.34 -13.27 10.72
N LYS A 118 30.49 -14.54 10.36
CA LYS A 118 31.64 -15.40 10.64
C LYS A 118 32.92 -14.63 10.25
N PRO A 119 33.95 -14.54 11.11
CA PRO A 119 35.17 -13.83 10.76
C PRO A 119 35.88 -14.57 9.61
N LEU A 120 36.19 -13.85 8.52
CA LEU A 120 37.17 -14.30 7.54
C LEU A 120 38.55 -14.29 8.22
N CYS A 121 39.04 -15.47 8.59
CA CYS A 121 40.47 -15.67 8.78
C CYS A 121 40.79 -17.13 8.46
N GLY A 122 41.20 -17.37 7.21
CA GLY A 122 41.94 -18.58 6.86
C GLY A 122 43.39 -18.19 6.60
N PRO A 123 44.37 -18.95 7.08
CA PRO A 123 45.69 -18.98 6.47
C PRO A 123 45.93 -20.31 5.75
N ILE A 124 46.54 -20.16 4.58
CA ILE A 124 46.95 -21.16 3.62
C ILE A 124 48.06 -22.03 4.21
N ALA A 125 47.98 -23.34 4.01
CA ALA A 125 49.04 -24.29 4.38
C ALA A 125 50.18 -24.30 3.34
N ARG A 126 51.45 -24.32 3.81
CA ARG A 126 52.56 -25.12 3.25
C ARG A 126 53.86 -25.06 4.09
N SER A 127 54.19 -26.21 4.69
CA SER A 127 55.49 -26.87 4.92
C SER A 127 56.86 -26.13 4.80
N VAL A 128 57.60 -26.04 5.93
CA VAL A 128 58.95 -26.64 6.31
C VAL A 128 60.19 -26.32 5.41
N PRO A 129 61.45 -26.07 5.91
CA PRO A 129 62.21 -26.85 6.94
C PRO A 129 63.09 -26.12 7.99
N ARG A 130 63.58 -26.95 8.94
CA ARG A 130 64.56 -26.78 10.04
C ARG A 130 65.97 -26.30 9.62
N SER A 131 66.59 -25.42 10.42
CA SER A 131 67.94 -25.54 11.05
C SER A 131 68.22 -24.28 11.90
N GLU A 132 68.28 -24.38 13.23
CA GLU A 132 69.50 -24.33 14.07
C GLU A 132 70.38 -23.07 13.88
N PHE A 133 70.30 -22.14 14.84
CA PHE A 133 71.39 -21.73 15.74
C PHE A 133 70.80 -21.04 16.99
#